data_AF-A0A7S3GYN9-F1
#
_entry.id   AF-A0A7S3GYN9-F1
#
_cell.length_a   1.000
_cell.length_b   1.000
_cell.length_c   1.000
_cell.angle_alpha   90.00
_cell.angle_beta   90.00
_cell.angle_gamma   90.00
#
_symmetry.space_group_name_H-M   'P 1'
#
loop_
_entity.id
_entity.type
_entity.pdbx_description
1 polymer ?
#
loop_
_entity_poly.entity_id
_entity_poly.type
_entity_poly.pdbx_seq_one_letter_code
_entity_poly.pdbx_strand_id
1 'polypeptide(L)'
;TAQTDFVAVRCPNHPVALELLRAANVPLAAPSANRFGHISPTRAEHVLEDLGHWRGLQILDGGACGVGIESTVAKLDIENRRVLVLRKGGATLEMLEAALEEGFAHGAFGAERVVVEFYSRWAAGTSNAAEAESF
;
A
#
# COMPACT_ATOMS: atom_id res chain seq x y z
N THR A 1 -0.76 1.10 14.51
CA THR A 1 -2.20 0.84 14.72
C THR A 1 -2.38 -0.66 14.84
N ALA A 2 -3.52 -1.15 15.36
CA ALA A 2 -3.60 -2.52 15.89
C ALA A 2 -2.43 -2.85 16.86
N GLN A 3 -2.06 -1.87 17.71
CA GLN A 3 -1.01 -1.97 18.73
C GLN A 3 0.43 -2.18 18.20
N THR A 4 0.71 -1.81 16.94
CA THR A 4 2.06 -1.90 16.35
C THR A 4 2.88 -0.61 16.40
N ASP A 5 2.35 0.49 16.94
CA ASP A 5 2.94 1.84 16.87
C ASP A 5 3.13 2.45 15.46
N PHE A 6 2.93 1.67 14.38
CA PHE A 6 3.04 2.13 12.99
C PHE A 6 1.67 2.37 12.34
N VAL A 7 1.52 3.42 11.52
CA VAL A 7 0.32 3.63 10.71
C VAL A 7 0.65 3.54 9.22
N ALA A 8 -0.20 2.85 8.46
CA ALA A 8 -0.11 2.82 7.00
C ALA A 8 -0.94 3.97 6.42
N VAL A 9 -0.31 4.78 5.57
CA VAL A 9 -0.95 5.92 4.89
C VAL A 9 -0.75 5.79 3.38
N ARG A 10 -1.70 6.31 2.61
CA ARG A 10 -1.61 6.43 1.15
C ARG A 10 -2.42 7.62 0.68
N CYS A 11 -2.03 8.18 -0.46
CA CYS A 11 -2.86 9.12 -1.22
C CYS A 11 -3.37 8.39 -2.48
N PRO A 12 -4.70 8.20 -2.66
CA PRO A 12 -5.21 7.49 -3.82
C PRO A 12 -5.04 8.33 -5.10
N ASN A 13 -4.51 7.73 -6.16
CA ASN A 13 -4.49 8.34 -7.49
C ASN A 13 -5.81 8.07 -8.24
N HIS A 14 -6.92 8.59 -7.70
CA HIS A 14 -8.24 8.47 -8.33
C HIS A 14 -9.09 9.72 -8.05
N PRO A 15 -9.63 10.40 -9.09
CA PRO A 15 -10.30 11.69 -8.92
C PRO A 15 -11.49 11.62 -7.95
N VAL A 16 -12.34 10.60 -8.07
CA VAL A 16 -13.50 10.42 -7.16
C VAL A 16 -13.06 10.22 -5.71
N ALA A 17 -11.96 9.48 -5.47
CA ALA A 17 -11.47 9.25 -4.11
C ALA A 17 -10.88 10.53 -3.51
N LEU A 18 -10.20 11.34 -4.33
CA LEU A 18 -9.66 12.63 -3.92
C LEU A 18 -10.79 13.63 -3.58
N GLU A 19 -11.85 13.70 -4.39
CA GLU A 19 -13.01 14.55 -4.07
C GLU A 19 -13.71 14.09 -2.79
N LEU A 20 -13.85 12.78 -2.58
CA LEU A 20 -14.40 12.25 -1.34
C LEU A 20 -13.56 12.66 -0.12
N LEU A 21 -12.23 12.54 -0.21
CA LEU A 21 -11.33 12.95 0.88
C LEU A 21 -11.43 14.44 1.18
N ARG A 22 -11.53 15.30 0.14
CA ARG A 22 -11.73 16.74 0.30
C ARG A 22 -13.08 17.06 0.95
N ALA A 23 -14.15 16.43 0.48
CA ALA A 23 -15.50 16.64 1.01
C ALA A 23 -15.64 16.14 2.46
N ALA A 24 -15.04 14.99 2.78
CA ALA A 24 -15.05 14.43 4.13
C ALA A 24 -14.22 15.27 5.11
N ASN A 25 -13.17 15.94 4.63
CA ASN A 25 -12.27 16.78 5.42
C ASN A 25 -11.68 16.08 6.67
N VAL A 26 -11.53 14.76 6.60
CA VAL A 26 -10.93 13.90 7.62
C VAL A 26 -10.18 12.74 6.95
N PRO A 27 -9.16 12.15 7.61
CA PRO A 27 -8.55 10.91 7.14
C PRO A 27 -9.58 9.76 7.11
N LEU A 28 -9.54 8.95 6.04
CA LEU A 28 -10.45 7.82 5.89
C LEU A 28 -9.69 6.48 6.03
N ALA A 29 -10.11 5.66 6.98
CA ALA A 29 -9.69 4.27 7.07
C ALA A 29 -10.52 3.44 6.08
N ALA A 30 -9.88 2.92 5.04
CA ALA A 30 -10.57 2.22 3.95
C ALA A 30 -9.80 0.93 3.55
N PRO A 31 -10.15 -0.24 4.13
CA PRO A 31 -9.74 -1.53 3.57
C PRO A 31 -10.43 -1.78 2.22
N SER A 32 -10.16 -2.93 1.60
CA SER A 32 -10.88 -3.35 0.40
C SER A 32 -12.37 -3.54 0.72
N ALA A 33 -13.26 -3.09 -0.18
CA ALA A 33 -14.70 -3.04 0.03
C ALA A 33 -15.39 -4.39 -0.23
N ASN A 34 -14.95 -5.43 0.47
CA ASN A 34 -15.46 -6.79 0.37
C ASN A 34 -15.59 -7.45 1.74
N ARG A 35 -16.30 -8.57 1.79
CA ARG A 35 -16.33 -9.47 2.94
C ARG A 35 -14.94 -10.05 3.17
N PHE A 36 -14.63 -10.30 4.44
CA PHE A 36 -13.35 -10.89 4.81
C PHE A 36 -13.11 -12.23 4.08
N GLY A 37 -11.92 -12.38 3.49
CA GLY A 37 -11.53 -13.57 2.72
C GLY A 37 -12.01 -13.61 1.27
N HIS A 38 -12.85 -12.66 0.84
CA HIS A 38 -13.26 -12.54 -0.56
C HIS A 38 -12.20 -11.81 -1.40
N ILE A 39 -12.29 -11.98 -2.73
CA ILE A 39 -11.44 -11.27 -3.68
C ILE A 39 -11.76 -9.77 -3.62
N SER A 40 -10.73 -8.93 -3.62
CA SER A 40 -10.89 -7.48 -3.61
C SER A 40 -11.68 -6.98 -4.83
N PRO A 41 -12.61 -6.03 -4.65
CA PRO A 41 -13.44 -5.53 -5.73
C PRO A 41 -12.66 -4.57 -6.61
N THR A 42 -12.88 -4.66 -7.92
CA THR A 42 -12.27 -3.77 -8.92
C THR A 42 -13.31 -2.96 -9.68
N ARG A 43 -14.60 -3.18 -9.42
CA ARG A 43 -15.73 -2.44 -9.97
C ARG A 43 -16.84 -2.30 -8.92
N ALA A 44 -17.73 -1.35 -9.12
CA ALA A 44 -18.86 -1.11 -8.21
C ALA A 44 -19.80 -2.31 -8.10
N GLU A 45 -19.98 -3.07 -9.20
CA GLU A 45 -20.84 -4.25 -9.22
C GLU A 45 -20.32 -5.34 -8.27
N HIS A 46 -18.99 -5.52 -8.18
CA HIS A 46 -18.39 -6.48 -7.25
C HIS A 46 -18.68 -6.09 -5.78
N VAL A 47 -18.68 -4.80 -5.46
CA VAL A 47 -19.03 -4.29 -4.12
C VAL A 47 -20.51 -4.54 -3.83
N LEU A 48 -21.38 -4.28 -4.81
CA LEU A 48 -22.82 -4.49 -4.66
C LEU A 48 -23.17 -5.97 -4.46
N GLU A 49 -22.54 -6.86 -5.21
CA GLU A 49 -22.73 -8.30 -5.06
C GLU A 49 -22.30 -8.79 -3.67
N ASP A 50 -21.19 -8.25 -3.14
CA ASP A 50 -20.61 -8.76 -1.91
C ASP A 50 -21.17 -8.10 -0.64
N LEU A 51 -21.50 -6.80 -0.70
CA LEU A 51 -21.93 -5.98 0.43
C LEU A 51 -23.34 -5.36 0.25
N GLY A 52 -24.01 -5.54 -0.88
CA GLY A 52 -25.31 -4.89 -1.16
C GLY A 52 -26.45 -5.23 -0.21
N HIS A 53 -26.29 -6.28 0.60
CA HIS A 53 -27.24 -6.65 1.65
C HIS A 53 -27.16 -5.75 2.90
N TRP A 54 -26.10 -4.95 3.06
CA TRP A 54 -25.94 -4.05 4.20
C TRP A 54 -26.88 -2.84 4.08
N ARG A 55 -27.76 -2.69 5.07
CA ARG A 55 -28.74 -1.59 5.09
C ARG A 55 -28.03 -0.24 5.15
N GLY A 56 -28.38 0.65 4.22
CA GLY A 56 -27.82 2.00 4.16
C GLY A 56 -26.45 2.08 3.48
N LEU A 57 -25.98 0.99 2.86
CA LEU A 57 -24.77 1.05 2.04
C LEU A 57 -24.95 2.09 0.92
N GLN A 58 -23.98 2.98 0.81
CA GLN A 58 -23.83 3.89 -0.32
C GLN A 58 -22.59 3.48 -1.10
N ILE A 59 -22.72 3.39 -2.43
CA ILE A 59 -21.62 3.04 -3.32
C ILE A 59 -21.38 4.23 -4.25
N LEU A 60 -20.15 4.74 -4.25
CA LEU A 60 -19.70 5.70 -5.25
C LEU A 60 -19.12 4.92 -6.42
N ASP A 61 -19.83 4.90 -7.54
CA ASP A 61 -19.35 4.27 -8.76
C ASP A 61 -18.36 5.21 -9.47
N GLY A 62 -17.08 4.84 -9.42
CA GLY A 62 -15.99 5.52 -10.12
C GLY A 62 -15.52 4.79 -11.38
N GLY A 63 -16.23 3.76 -11.83
CA GLY A 63 -15.81 2.85 -12.88
C GLY A 63 -14.82 1.78 -12.42
N ALA A 64 -14.18 1.11 -13.38
CA ALA A 64 -13.21 0.06 -13.10
C ALA A 64 -11.87 0.61 -12.56
N CYS A 65 -11.29 -0.10 -11.59
CA CYS A 65 -9.97 0.21 -11.05
C CYS A 65 -8.89 0.07 -12.14
N GLY A 66 -8.09 1.11 -12.37
CA GLY A 66 -7.07 1.12 -13.43
C GLY A 66 -5.92 0.11 -13.24
N VAL A 67 -5.57 -0.22 -12.00
CA VAL A 67 -4.49 -1.19 -11.68
C VAL A 67 -5.04 -2.59 -11.40
N GLY A 68 -6.21 -2.70 -10.77
CA GLY A 68 -6.88 -3.98 -10.49
C GLY A 68 -6.31 -4.81 -9.33
N ILE A 69 -5.19 -4.41 -8.74
CA ILE A 69 -4.60 -5.02 -7.52
C ILE A 69 -4.40 -3.97 -6.43
N GLU A 70 -4.14 -4.41 -5.20
CA GLU A 70 -3.96 -3.52 -4.06
C GLU A 70 -2.65 -2.72 -4.12
N SER A 71 -2.54 -1.70 -3.26
CA SER A 71 -1.32 -0.90 -3.15
C SER A 71 -0.13 -1.72 -2.66
N THR A 72 1.05 -1.38 -3.15
CA THR A 72 2.30 -1.76 -2.50
C THR A 72 2.31 -1.18 -1.08
N VAL A 73 2.74 -1.97 -0.10
CA VAL A 73 2.92 -1.52 1.29
C VAL A 73 4.39 -1.62 1.59
N ALA A 74 5.01 -0.49 1.93
CA ALA A 74 6.40 -0.44 2.35
C ALA A 74 6.52 0.18 3.75
N LYS A 75 7.38 -0.40 4.59
CA LYS A 75 7.75 0.15 5.90
C LYS A 75 9.04 0.93 5.76
N LEU A 76 9.06 2.14 6.32
CA LEU A 76 10.27 2.93 6.47
C LEU A 76 10.99 2.48 7.75
N ASP A 77 12.19 1.95 7.60
CA ASP A 77 13.11 1.63 8.69
C ASP A 77 14.20 2.71 8.68
N ILE A 78 13.94 3.78 9.43
CA ILE A 78 14.77 4.98 9.45
C ILE A 78 16.14 4.68 10.06
N GLU A 79 16.19 3.86 11.11
CA GLU A 79 17.41 3.52 11.84
C GLU A 79 18.41 2.79 10.93
N ASN A 80 17.92 1.85 10.12
CA ASN A 80 18.75 1.07 9.22
C ASN A 80 18.79 1.61 7.79
N ARG A 81 18.14 2.75 7.52
CA ARG A 81 18.07 3.39 6.20
C ARG A 81 17.53 2.45 5.12
N ARG A 82 16.42 1.78 5.43
CA ARG A 82 15.79 0.78 4.56
C ARG A 82 14.34 1.11 4.30
N VAL A 83 13.89 0.76 3.11
CA VAL A 83 12.48 0.69 2.74
C VAL A 83 12.13 -0.77 2.50
N LEU A 84 11.34 -1.33 3.42
CA LEU A 84 10.99 -2.75 3.43
C LEU A 84 9.61 -2.95 2.80
N VAL A 85 9.55 -3.53 1.61
CA VAL A 85 8.29 -3.85 0.94
C VAL A 85 7.63 -5.05 1.64
N LEU A 86 6.56 -4.77 2.39
CA LEU A 86 5.77 -5.74 3.13
C LEU A 86 4.70 -6.44 2.28
N ARG A 87 4.20 -5.75 1.24
CA ARG A 87 3.22 -6.29 0.30
C ARG A 87 3.51 -5.78 -1.10
N LYS A 88 3.59 -6.69 -2.07
CA LYS A 88 3.65 -6.36 -3.50
C LYS A 88 2.31 -5.79 -3.96
N GLY A 89 2.35 -4.79 -4.84
CA GLY A 89 1.16 -4.15 -5.38
C GLY A 89 1.51 -3.29 -6.58
N GLY A 90 0.71 -2.26 -6.84
CA GLY A 90 0.85 -1.42 -8.05
C GLY A 90 2.14 -0.59 -8.18
N ALA A 91 2.96 -0.45 -7.13
CA ALA A 91 4.26 0.23 -7.20
C ALA A 91 5.41 -0.80 -7.15
N THR A 92 6.31 -0.74 -8.11
CA THR A 92 7.47 -1.65 -8.19
C THR A 92 8.63 -1.17 -7.32
N LEU A 93 9.67 -2.00 -7.15
CA LEU A 93 10.88 -1.60 -6.43
C LEU A 93 11.55 -0.40 -7.12
N GLU A 94 11.64 -0.44 -8.44
CA GLU A 94 12.26 0.60 -9.26
C GLU A 94 11.52 1.93 -9.13
N MET A 95 10.18 1.90 -9.06
CA MET A 95 9.38 3.11 -8.81
C MET A 95 9.64 3.69 -7.41
N LEU A 96 9.84 2.84 -6.41
CA LEU A 96 10.16 3.29 -5.04
C LEU A 96 11.57 3.88 -4.97
N GLU A 97 12.55 3.26 -5.62
CA GLU A 97 13.91 3.76 -5.73
C GLU A 97 13.95 5.12 -6.43
N ALA A 98 13.28 5.26 -7.58
CA ALA A 98 13.18 6.52 -8.30
C ALA A 98 12.53 7.63 -7.46
N ALA A 99 11.48 7.31 -6.70
CA ALA A 99 10.84 8.28 -5.82
C ALA A 99 11.75 8.74 -4.66
N LEU A 100 12.60 7.85 -4.14
CA LEU A 100 13.60 8.21 -3.13
C LEU A 100 14.67 9.13 -3.71
N GLU A 101 15.19 8.80 -4.91
CA GLU A 101 16.16 9.65 -5.62
C GLU A 101 15.61 11.05 -5.88
N GLU A 102 14.38 11.15 -6.36
CA GLU A 102 13.69 12.43 -6.54
C GLU A 102 13.56 13.19 -5.21
N GLY A 103 13.15 12.51 -4.14
CA GLY A 103 13.05 13.11 -2.81
C GLY A 103 14.39 13.67 -2.30
N PHE A 104 15.49 12.94 -2.49
CA PHE A 104 16.82 13.41 -2.11
C PHE A 104 17.28 14.62 -2.92
N ALA A 105 16.98 14.66 -4.21
CA ALA A 105 17.30 15.80 -5.07
C ALA A 105 16.60 17.10 -4.60
N HIS A 106 15.43 16.98 -3.95
CA HIS A 106 14.69 18.11 -3.37
C HIS A 106 15.16 18.49 -1.95
N GLY A 107 16.30 17.96 -1.48
CA GLY A 107 16.92 18.33 -0.21
C GLY A 107 16.39 17.57 1.00
N ALA A 108 15.70 16.44 0.80
CA ALA A 108 15.07 15.71 1.90
C ALA A 108 16.06 15.09 2.90
N PHE A 109 17.23 14.60 2.48
CA PHE A 109 18.25 14.01 3.36
C PHE A 109 19.65 14.05 2.71
N GLY A 110 20.71 13.91 3.51
CA GLY A 110 22.10 13.83 3.02
C GLY A 110 22.32 12.65 2.06
N ALA A 111 23.35 12.73 1.22
CA ALA A 111 23.64 11.86 0.06
C ALA A 111 23.95 10.37 0.36
N GLU A 112 23.42 9.80 1.44
CA GLU A 112 23.67 8.43 1.86
C GLU A 112 22.62 7.48 1.29
N ARG A 113 23.08 6.33 0.80
CA ARG A 113 22.26 5.35 0.08
C ARG A 113 21.18 4.74 0.99
N VAL A 114 19.93 4.76 0.53
CA VAL A 114 18.82 3.99 1.12
C VAL A 114 18.65 2.70 0.33
N VAL A 115 18.42 1.59 1.03
CA VAL A 115 18.19 0.27 0.42
C VAL A 115 16.70 0.01 0.35
N VAL A 116 16.18 -0.31 -0.85
CA VAL A 116 14.81 -0.77 -1.05
C VAL A 116 14.84 -2.27 -1.29
N GLU A 117 14.07 -3.03 -0.52
CA GLU A 117 14.05 -4.48 -0.67
C GLU A 117 12.73 -5.09 -0.20
N PHE A 118 12.48 -6.33 -0.61
CA PHE A 118 11.37 -7.09 -0.05
C PHE A 118 11.66 -7.50 1.38
N TYR A 119 10.67 -7.34 2.25
CA TYR A 119 10.76 -7.87 3.59
C TYR A 119 10.83 -9.40 3.55
N SER A 120 11.95 -9.95 3.99
CA SER A 120 12.09 -11.39 4.24
C SER A 120 12.13 -11.64 5.75
N ARG A 121 11.28 -12.56 6.22
CA ARG A 121 11.31 -13.01 7.63
C ARG A 121 12.64 -13.71 7.98
N TRP A 122 13.38 -14.18 6.97
CA TRP A 122 14.63 -14.92 7.13
C TRP A 122 15.86 -14.03 7.26
N ALA A 123 15.82 -12.77 6.81
CA ALA A 123 16.95 -11.85 6.98
C ALA A 123 17.12 -11.38 8.44
N ALA A 124 16.05 -11.37 9.22
CA ALA A 124 16.07 -10.99 10.63
C ALA A 124 16.29 -12.23 11.52
N GLY A 125 17.43 -12.93 11.37
CA GLY A 125 17.81 -13.95 12.36
C GLY A 125 18.63 -15.15 11.93
N THR A 126 19.19 -15.25 10.72
CA THR A 126 20.07 -16.38 10.36
C THR A 126 21.39 -15.95 9.75
N SER A 127 22.46 -16.18 10.51
CA SER A 127 23.76 -16.56 9.96
C SER A 127 23.61 -17.88 9.20
N ASN A 128 23.10 -17.82 7.97
CA ASN A 128 23.36 -18.73 6.84
C ASN A 128 22.31 -18.49 5.76
N ALA A 129 22.70 -17.72 4.75
CA ALA A 129 21.99 -17.59 3.49
C ALA A 129 22.38 -18.77 2.60
N ALA A 130 21.49 -19.77 2.45
CA ALA A 130 21.67 -20.82 1.45
C ALA A 130 20.37 -21.44 0.88
N GLU A 131 19.17 -21.07 1.34
CA GLU A 131 17.94 -21.78 0.92
C GLU A 131 16.77 -20.84 0.58
N ALA A 132 17.02 -19.77 -0.19
CA ALA A 132 15.97 -18.85 -0.65
C ALA A 132 15.73 -18.89 -2.17
N GLU A 133 16.06 -19.99 -2.85
CA GLU A 133 15.64 -20.26 -4.24
C GLU A 133 14.81 -21.54 -4.32
N SER A 134 13.55 -21.44 -3.95
CA SER A 134 12.48 -22.25 -4.55
C SER A 134 11.15 -21.66 -4.08
N PHE A 135 10.40 -21.07 -5.02
CA PHE A 135 8.94 -21.02 -5.17
C PHE A 135 8.59 -19.85 -6.10
#